data_AF-A0A929E9K3-F1
#
_entry.id   AF-A0A929E9K3-F1
#
_cell.length_a   1.000
_cell.length_b   1.000
_cell.length_c   1.000
_cell.angle_alpha   90.00
_cell.angle_beta   90.00
_cell.angle_gamma   90.00
#
_symmetry.space_group_name_H-M   'P 1'
#
loop_
_entity.id
_entity.type
_entity.pdbx_description
1 polymer ?
#
loop_
_entity_poly.entity_id
_entity_poly.type
_entity_poly.pdbx_seq_one_letter_code
_entity_poly.pdbx_strand_id
1 'polypeptide(L)'
;MNSRKLEYFIGIVATLIVTTGIMLYAINEPARLDTAQATQLQTDLDEAMTLYAENCAVCHGLAGEGIGAMPPLDNAGLSEMDSDTLFKIISRGLYGTAMPAWNKEDGGPLGDYQVSEMVKLIQYGDWAATHDRVVNLGMAPLIPFATEPDAEVLAALADMPGGELLAQGITIYAQQCVACHGADGLGTSLAPPLNDPAVRTMTMDELDRIIRNGVAGTLMAGWESALSEDEITAALTLITQWDQVPAGAIPAPDIDIPVTEQSLALGGDLFTSNCSQCHGPEGQGTQRAPSLNVKGYLADTSDGALEQIITLGVTGTAMPAWGDRMTEVEIQAIVGFIRAWEPTAPEVAEPARTGGGGPWWRTDDSTGGSSGGGKGQGGPPEWAGGSQGGQDSQTHDQPVVTAEGGTVGSPPADAGPPDTAGGGQDHASGQGETAAGQAGGGQGGPPDDHSHDDGEVPPWLQPEEPQSWYQAMDLRAWTMVFAGIILALVLISAAFFGLSRMPSPEIDQGEPTE
;
A
#
# COMPACT_ATOMS: atom_id res chain seq x y z
N MET A 1 -11.02 -72.41 -25.54
CA MET A 1 -12.08 -71.61 -24.88
C MET A 1 -12.99 -71.06 -25.98
N ASN A 2 -14.31 -71.24 -25.93
CA ASN A 2 -15.22 -70.73 -26.98
C ASN A 2 -15.08 -69.20 -27.10
N SER A 3 -15.06 -68.64 -28.32
CA SER A 3 -14.91 -67.18 -28.58
C SER A 3 -15.80 -66.33 -27.68
N ARG A 4 -17.06 -66.74 -27.53
CA ARG A 4 -18.04 -66.08 -26.64
C ARG A 4 -17.60 -66.03 -25.17
N LYS A 5 -17.00 -67.10 -24.64
CA LYS A 5 -16.52 -67.11 -23.24
C LYS A 5 -15.34 -66.16 -23.02
N LEU A 6 -14.51 -65.94 -24.04
CA LEU A 6 -13.41 -64.97 -23.99
C LEU A 6 -13.95 -63.53 -24.02
N GLU A 7 -14.92 -63.24 -24.89
CA GLU A 7 -15.58 -61.93 -24.96
C GLU A 7 -16.24 -61.54 -23.63
N TYR A 8 -16.96 -62.47 -23.00
CA TYR A 8 -17.57 -62.23 -21.68
C TYR A 8 -16.51 -62.01 -20.58
N PHE A 9 -15.43 -62.78 -20.60
CA PHE A 9 -14.35 -62.61 -19.63
C PHE A 9 -13.68 -61.24 -19.76
N ILE A 10 -13.41 -60.79 -21.00
CA ILE A 10 -12.85 -59.45 -21.26
C ILE A 10 -13.80 -58.36 -20.77
N GLY A 11 -15.10 -58.51 -21.03
CA GLY A 11 -16.12 -57.56 -20.53
C GLY A 11 -16.13 -57.46 -19.00
N ILE A 12 -16.13 -58.59 -18.29
CA ILE A 12 -16.12 -58.62 -16.82
C ILE A 12 -14.84 -57.99 -16.28
N VAL A 13 -13.67 -58.32 -16.85
CA VAL A 13 -12.39 -57.73 -16.41
C VAL A 13 -12.37 -56.23 -16.67
N ALA A 14 -12.84 -55.75 -17.82
CA ALA A 14 -12.93 -54.32 -18.12
C ALA A 14 -13.86 -53.59 -17.14
N THR A 15 -15.04 -54.16 -16.84
CA THR A 15 -15.94 -53.60 -15.82
C THR A 15 -15.29 -53.56 -14.45
N LEU A 16 -14.62 -54.64 -14.02
CA LEU A 16 -13.91 -54.68 -12.74
C LEU A 16 -12.79 -53.64 -12.65
N ILE A 17 -12.05 -53.42 -13.74
CA ILE A 17 -11.02 -52.38 -13.81
C ILE A 17 -11.65 -50.99 -13.67
N VAL A 18 -12.73 -50.71 -14.40
CA VAL A 18 -13.42 -49.41 -14.33
C VAL A 18 -14.02 -49.17 -12.95
N THR A 19 -14.74 -50.15 -12.38
CA THR A 19 -15.36 -49.99 -11.05
C THR A 19 -14.32 -49.85 -9.95
N THR A 20 -13.22 -50.61 -10.01
CA THR A 20 -12.10 -50.46 -9.07
C THR A 20 -11.43 -49.09 -9.25
N GLY A 21 -11.23 -48.63 -10.48
CA GLY A 21 -10.68 -47.31 -10.78
C GLY A 21 -11.55 -46.17 -10.23
N ILE A 22 -12.87 -46.23 -10.43
CA ILE A 22 -13.82 -45.25 -9.86
C ILE A 22 -13.80 -45.29 -8.34
N MET A 23 -13.72 -46.49 -7.73
CA MET A 23 -13.65 -46.62 -6.28
C MET A 23 -12.37 -45.99 -5.71
N LEU A 24 -11.22 -46.25 -6.33
CA LEU A 24 -9.95 -45.65 -5.94
C LEU A 24 -9.97 -44.12 -6.12
N TYR A 25 -10.57 -43.64 -7.21
CA TYR A 25 -10.79 -42.21 -7.45
C TYR A 25 -11.67 -41.59 -6.37
N ALA A 26 -12.81 -42.21 -6.04
CA ALA A 26 -13.74 -41.73 -5.02
C ALA A 26 -13.13 -41.70 -3.61
N ILE A 27 -12.29 -42.67 -3.27
CA ILE A 27 -11.55 -42.67 -1.99
C ILE A 27 -10.54 -41.51 -1.93
N ASN A 28 -9.91 -41.19 -3.07
CA ASN A 28 -8.91 -40.12 -3.15
C ASN A 28 -9.54 -38.73 -3.39
N GLU A 29 -10.84 -38.66 -3.66
CA GLU A 29 -11.52 -37.40 -4.01
C GLU A 29 -11.51 -36.36 -2.88
N PRO A 30 -11.76 -36.71 -1.60
CA PRO A 30 -11.70 -35.74 -0.50
C PRO A 30 -10.33 -35.05 -0.41
N ALA A 31 -9.24 -35.83 -0.45
CA ALA A 31 -7.89 -35.28 -0.42
C ALA A 31 -7.59 -34.36 -1.62
N ARG A 32 -8.17 -34.66 -2.79
CA ARG A 32 -8.07 -33.80 -3.97
C ARG A 32 -8.86 -32.51 -3.82
N LEU A 33 -10.06 -32.58 -3.23
CA LEU A 33 -10.87 -31.39 -2.94
C LEU A 33 -10.16 -30.49 -1.93
N ASP A 34 -9.64 -31.06 -0.83
CA ASP A 34 -8.87 -30.30 0.18
C ASP A 34 -7.65 -29.61 -0.46
N THR A 35 -6.91 -30.34 -1.31
CA THR A 35 -5.75 -29.77 -2.03
C THR A 35 -6.17 -28.68 -3.00
N ALA A 36 -7.29 -28.85 -3.72
CA ALA A 36 -7.79 -27.87 -4.66
C ALA A 36 -8.28 -26.60 -3.95
N GLN A 37 -9.00 -26.74 -2.83
CA GLN A 37 -9.44 -25.62 -1.98
C GLN A 37 -8.25 -24.86 -1.39
N ALA A 38 -7.25 -25.56 -0.87
CA ALA A 38 -6.03 -24.93 -0.35
C ALA A 38 -5.26 -24.19 -1.47
N THR A 39 -5.19 -24.77 -2.67
CA THR A 39 -4.55 -24.12 -3.82
C THR A 39 -5.34 -22.87 -4.26
N GLN A 40 -6.67 -22.95 -4.29
CA GLN A 40 -7.50 -21.80 -4.64
C GLN A 40 -7.34 -20.68 -3.61
N LEU A 41 -7.40 -20.98 -2.32
CA LEU A 41 -7.20 -20.00 -1.26
C LEU A 41 -5.84 -19.30 -1.38
N GLN A 42 -4.78 -20.04 -1.70
CA GLN A 42 -3.46 -19.44 -1.89
C GLN A 42 -3.41 -18.49 -3.09
N THR A 43 -4.06 -18.85 -4.21
CA THR A 43 -4.20 -17.94 -5.37
C THR A 43 -4.97 -16.69 -4.98
N ASP A 44 -6.11 -16.85 -4.31
CA ASP A 44 -6.96 -15.72 -3.88
C ASP A 44 -6.21 -14.78 -2.93
N LEU A 45 -5.40 -15.33 -2.01
CA LEU A 45 -4.55 -14.53 -1.12
C LEU A 45 -3.46 -13.79 -1.88
N ASP A 46 -2.85 -14.40 -2.90
CA ASP A 46 -1.82 -13.74 -3.72
C ASP A 46 -2.38 -12.55 -4.52
N GLU A 47 -3.53 -12.75 -5.16
CA GLU A 47 -4.27 -11.70 -5.86
C GLU A 47 -4.73 -10.62 -4.88
N ALA A 48 -5.21 -11.02 -3.69
CA ALA A 48 -5.64 -10.10 -2.66
C ALA A 48 -4.49 -9.21 -2.14
N MET A 49 -3.30 -9.76 -1.89
CA MET A 49 -2.17 -8.95 -1.43
C MET A 49 -1.81 -7.84 -2.43
N THR A 50 -1.98 -8.09 -3.72
CA THR A 50 -1.74 -7.10 -4.77
C THR A 50 -2.82 -6.02 -4.77
N LEU A 51 -4.09 -6.42 -4.70
CA LEU A 51 -5.21 -5.47 -4.58
C LEU A 51 -5.12 -4.61 -3.31
N TYR A 52 -4.68 -5.22 -2.20
CA TYR A 52 -4.41 -4.53 -0.94
C TYR A 52 -3.31 -3.48 -1.10
N ALA A 53 -2.19 -3.84 -1.74
CA ALA A 53 -1.09 -2.91 -2.01
C ALA A 53 -1.55 -1.69 -2.82
N GLU A 54 -2.36 -1.93 -3.86
CA GLU A 54 -2.81 -0.88 -4.78
C GLU A 54 -3.86 0.06 -4.19
N ASN A 55 -4.68 -0.41 -3.24
CA ASN A 55 -5.90 0.31 -2.85
C ASN A 55 -6.04 0.55 -1.35
N CYS A 56 -5.49 -0.32 -0.50
CA CYS A 56 -5.79 -0.38 0.92
C CYS A 56 -4.60 0.02 1.78
N ALA A 57 -3.39 -0.34 1.37
CA ALA A 57 -2.17 -0.13 2.16
C ALA A 57 -1.97 1.34 2.54
N VAL A 58 -2.33 2.27 1.64
CA VAL A 58 -2.18 3.71 1.88
C VAL A 58 -2.93 4.22 3.12
N CYS A 59 -4.04 3.57 3.48
CA CYS A 59 -4.80 3.90 4.69
C CYS A 59 -4.53 2.92 5.82
N HIS A 60 -4.41 1.63 5.53
CA HIS A 60 -4.38 0.56 6.55
C HIS A 60 -2.97 0.07 6.91
N GLY A 61 -1.90 0.67 6.37
CA GLY A 61 -0.53 0.25 6.65
C GLY A 61 0.00 -0.80 5.68
N LEU A 62 1.29 -1.12 5.78
CA LEU A 62 1.93 -2.07 4.87
C LEU A 62 1.47 -3.50 5.10
N ALA A 63 1.23 -3.84 6.36
CA ALA A 63 0.83 -5.13 6.88
C ALA A 63 -0.59 -5.11 7.48
N GLY A 64 -1.41 -4.08 7.22
CA GLY A 64 -2.73 -3.96 7.83
C GLY A 64 -2.69 -3.50 9.29
N GLU A 65 -1.58 -2.97 9.77
CA GLU A 65 -1.35 -2.50 11.15
C GLU A 65 -2.12 -1.22 11.52
N GLY A 66 -2.73 -0.56 10.53
CA GLY A 66 -3.44 0.71 10.68
C GLY A 66 -2.50 1.92 10.68
N ILE A 67 -3.05 3.10 10.36
CA ILE A 67 -2.32 4.37 10.34
C ILE A 67 -3.18 5.44 11.01
N GLY A 68 -2.78 5.91 12.18
CA GLY A 68 -3.50 6.96 12.92
C GLY A 68 -4.96 6.56 13.20
N ALA A 69 -5.90 7.31 12.64
CA ALA A 69 -7.34 7.06 12.74
C ALA A 69 -7.84 5.86 11.91
N MET A 70 -7.04 5.35 10.98
CA MET A 70 -7.39 4.20 10.16
C MET A 70 -7.14 2.91 10.96
N PRO A 71 -8.16 2.07 11.18
CA PRO A 71 -8.03 0.94 12.07
C PRO A 71 -7.13 -0.16 11.51
N PRO A 72 -6.47 -0.95 12.40
CA PRO A 72 -5.74 -2.14 12.00
C PRO A 72 -6.70 -3.18 11.41
N LEU A 73 -6.34 -3.71 10.25
CA LEU A 73 -6.95 -4.88 9.65
C LEU A 73 -6.34 -6.20 10.16
N ASP A 74 -5.10 -6.16 10.66
CA ASP A 74 -4.32 -7.31 11.13
C ASP A 74 -4.67 -7.80 12.54
N ASN A 75 -5.93 -7.61 12.96
CA ASN A 75 -6.36 -7.96 14.31
C ASN A 75 -7.28 -9.18 14.35
N ALA A 76 -7.19 -9.94 15.45
CA ALA A 76 -7.94 -11.19 15.64
C ALA A 76 -9.47 -10.99 15.53
N GLY A 77 -9.98 -9.85 15.99
CA GLY A 77 -11.41 -9.55 15.98
C GLY A 77 -12.00 -9.46 14.57
N LEU A 78 -11.23 -8.93 13.61
CA LEU A 78 -11.63 -8.94 12.20
C LEU A 78 -11.41 -10.31 11.56
N SER A 79 -10.33 -11.02 11.90
CA SER A 79 -10.06 -12.34 11.32
C SER A 79 -11.13 -13.39 11.69
N GLU A 80 -11.75 -13.25 12.86
CA GLU A 80 -12.83 -14.12 13.36
C GLU A 80 -14.23 -13.58 13.00
N MET A 81 -14.32 -12.39 12.40
CA MET A 81 -15.58 -11.78 12.01
C MET A 81 -16.25 -12.59 10.89
N ASP A 82 -17.57 -12.63 10.92
CA ASP A 82 -18.37 -13.25 9.85
C ASP A 82 -18.05 -12.62 8.47
N SER A 83 -17.86 -13.47 7.47
CA SER A 83 -17.41 -13.06 6.13
C SER A 83 -18.41 -12.14 5.42
N ASP A 84 -19.73 -12.31 5.64
CA ASP A 84 -20.75 -11.43 5.06
C ASP A 84 -20.72 -10.04 5.70
N THR A 85 -20.43 -9.98 7.00
CA THR A 85 -20.23 -8.70 7.69
C THR A 85 -19.01 -7.94 7.14
N LEU A 86 -17.85 -8.62 7.01
CA LEU A 86 -16.66 -8.01 6.39
C LEU A 86 -16.92 -7.58 4.95
N PHE A 87 -17.59 -8.43 4.17
CA PHE A 87 -17.94 -8.13 2.78
C PHE A 87 -18.76 -6.84 2.68
N LYS A 88 -19.77 -6.66 3.54
CA LYS A 88 -20.62 -5.47 3.55
C LYS A 88 -19.85 -4.21 3.96
N ILE A 89 -18.98 -4.31 4.96
CA ILE A 89 -18.13 -3.18 5.41
C ILE A 89 -17.24 -2.72 4.26
N ILE A 90 -16.56 -3.64 3.58
CA ILE A 90 -15.67 -3.30 2.45
C ILE A 90 -16.49 -2.78 1.27
N SER A 91 -17.61 -3.43 0.95
CA SER A 91 -18.39 -3.08 -0.24
C SER A 91 -18.96 -1.67 -0.16
N ARG A 92 -19.62 -1.35 0.96
CA ARG A 92 -20.38 -0.11 1.13
C ARG A 92 -19.59 1.00 1.82
N GLY A 93 -18.40 0.68 2.33
CA GLY A 93 -17.68 1.53 3.24
C GLY A 93 -18.40 1.67 4.59
N LEU A 94 -17.89 2.57 5.42
CA LEU A 94 -18.44 2.83 6.74
C LEU A 94 -18.83 4.30 6.88
N TYR A 95 -20.14 4.56 6.96
CA TYR A 95 -20.68 5.92 7.05
C TYR A 95 -20.12 6.66 8.27
N GLY A 96 -19.77 7.94 8.07
CA GLY A 96 -19.17 8.78 9.11
C GLY A 96 -17.69 8.50 9.37
N THR A 97 -17.05 7.67 8.54
CA THR A 97 -15.60 7.43 8.58
C THR A 97 -14.98 7.73 7.21
N ALA A 98 -13.65 7.68 7.13
CA ALA A 98 -12.93 7.84 5.87
C ALA A 98 -12.97 6.60 4.97
N MET A 99 -13.52 5.45 5.42
CA MET A 99 -13.56 4.21 4.63
C MET A 99 -14.62 4.31 3.52
N PRO A 100 -14.23 4.47 2.24
CA PRO A 100 -15.18 4.64 1.16
C PRO A 100 -15.81 3.29 0.76
N ALA A 101 -16.84 3.34 -0.09
CA ALA A 101 -17.34 2.15 -0.76
C ALA A 101 -16.32 1.64 -1.79
N TRP A 102 -16.00 0.35 -1.73
CA TRP A 102 -15.05 -0.28 -2.66
C TRP A 102 -15.72 -1.14 -3.73
N ASN A 103 -16.98 -1.54 -3.54
CA ASN A 103 -17.71 -2.34 -4.53
C ASN A 103 -18.22 -1.47 -5.68
N LYS A 104 -18.14 -1.97 -6.92
CA LYS A 104 -18.66 -1.33 -8.15
C LYS A 104 -20.12 -0.94 -8.08
N GLU A 105 -20.95 -1.76 -7.45
CA GLU A 105 -22.39 -1.47 -7.31
C GLU A 105 -22.64 -0.32 -6.34
N ASP A 106 -21.74 -0.12 -5.37
CA ASP A 106 -21.76 0.96 -4.40
C ASP A 106 -20.85 2.15 -4.80
N GLY A 107 -20.31 2.14 -6.03
CA GLY A 107 -19.53 3.25 -6.61
C GLY A 107 -18.00 3.14 -6.50
N GLY A 108 -17.49 2.03 -5.96
CA GLY A 108 -16.06 1.73 -5.87
C GLY A 108 -15.47 1.00 -7.09
N PRO A 109 -14.16 0.68 -7.07
CA PRO A 109 -13.48 0.09 -8.23
C PRO A 109 -13.49 -1.46 -8.27
N LEU A 110 -13.85 -2.15 -7.18
CA LEU A 110 -13.71 -3.61 -7.04
C LEU A 110 -15.02 -4.34 -7.35
N GLY A 111 -14.94 -5.49 -8.02
CA GLY A 111 -16.09 -6.40 -8.15
C GLY A 111 -16.29 -7.29 -6.91
N ASP A 112 -17.44 -7.97 -6.80
CA ASP A 112 -17.75 -8.86 -5.68
C ASP A 112 -16.68 -9.92 -5.41
N TYR A 113 -16.10 -10.48 -6.47
CA TYR A 113 -15.03 -11.47 -6.34
C TYR A 113 -13.81 -10.85 -5.65
N GLN A 114 -13.38 -9.67 -6.08
CA GLN A 114 -12.24 -8.95 -5.51
C GLN A 114 -12.49 -8.52 -4.06
N VAL A 115 -13.72 -8.11 -3.72
CA VAL A 115 -14.08 -7.84 -2.32
C VAL A 115 -14.02 -9.13 -1.49
N SER A 116 -14.46 -10.27 -2.04
CA SER A 116 -14.37 -11.56 -1.36
C SER A 116 -12.92 -12.01 -1.14
N GLU A 117 -12.01 -11.68 -2.05
CA GLU A 117 -10.57 -11.88 -1.89
C GLU A 117 -10.01 -11.03 -0.75
N MET A 118 -10.46 -9.78 -0.60
CA MET A 118 -10.08 -8.93 0.55
C MET A 118 -10.55 -9.54 1.87
N VAL A 119 -11.77 -10.07 1.92
CA VAL A 119 -12.27 -10.77 3.10
C VAL A 119 -11.38 -11.96 3.45
N LYS A 120 -10.95 -12.75 2.46
CA LYS A 120 -10.02 -13.87 2.67
C LYS A 120 -8.66 -13.40 3.17
N LEU A 121 -8.14 -12.29 2.67
CA LEU A 121 -6.89 -11.70 3.17
C LEU A 121 -7.00 -11.31 4.64
N ILE A 122 -8.10 -10.67 5.04
CA ILE A 122 -8.31 -10.28 6.45
C ILE A 122 -8.44 -11.50 7.37
N GLN A 123 -9.10 -12.57 6.91
CA GLN A 123 -9.36 -13.76 7.73
C GLN A 123 -8.20 -14.76 7.77
N TYR A 124 -7.46 -14.91 6.67
CA TYR A 124 -6.50 -16.00 6.46
C TYR A 124 -5.14 -15.54 5.93
N GLY A 125 -4.96 -14.25 5.67
CA GLY A 125 -3.75 -13.70 5.08
C GLY A 125 -2.54 -13.75 6.01
N ASP A 126 -1.36 -13.80 5.38
CA ASP A 126 -0.09 -13.59 6.05
C ASP A 126 0.30 -12.11 5.89
N TRP A 127 0.06 -11.31 6.93
CA TRP A 127 0.31 -9.88 6.92
C TRP A 127 1.80 -9.52 6.74
N ALA A 128 2.73 -10.40 7.11
CA ALA A 128 4.15 -10.19 6.81
C ALA A 128 4.44 -10.37 5.32
N ALA A 129 3.83 -11.40 4.69
CA ALA A 129 3.92 -11.56 3.23
C ALA A 129 3.20 -10.42 2.48
N THR A 130 2.09 -9.91 3.02
CA THR A 130 1.41 -8.72 2.50
C THR A 130 2.35 -7.52 2.53
N HIS A 131 2.99 -7.24 3.67
CA HIS A 131 4.00 -6.17 3.78
C HIS A 131 5.06 -6.29 2.69
N ASP A 132 5.68 -7.46 2.56
CA ASP A 132 6.70 -7.71 1.54
C ASP A 132 6.14 -7.48 0.13
N ARG A 133 4.89 -7.88 -0.16
CA ARG A 133 4.24 -7.61 -1.45
C ARG A 133 4.09 -6.11 -1.71
N VAL A 134 3.59 -5.35 -0.73
CA VAL A 134 3.41 -3.90 -0.84
C VAL A 134 4.76 -3.22 -1.14
N VAL A 135 5.80 -3.57 -0.39
CA VAL A 135 7.16 -3.04 -0.57
C VAL A 135 7.74 -3.42 -1.94
N ASN A 136 7.64 -4.70 -2.33
CA ASN A 136 8.21 -5.18 -3.59
C ASN A 136 7.52 -4.61 -4.84
N LEU A 137 6.25 -4.21 -4.73
CA LEU A 137 5.54 -3.49 -5.79
C LEU A 137 5.93 -2.00 -5.88
N GLY A 138 6.77 -1.51 -4.97
CA GLY A 138 7.07 -0.08 -4.85
C GLY A 138 5.84 0.73 -4.43
N MET A 139 4.87 0.09 -3.78
CA MET A 139 3.61 0.68 -3.33
C MET A 139 3.58 0.85 -1.82
N ALA A 140 4.73 0.72 -1.14
CA ALA A 140 4.83 1.09 0.25
C ALA A 140 4.31 2.53 0.39
N PRO A 141 3.16 2.79 1.08
CA PRO A 141 2.81 4.11 1.54
C PRO A 141 4.06 4.83 1.99
N LEU A 142 4.32 5.93 1.31
CA LEU A 142 5.51 6.76 1.43
C LEU A 142 5.86 7.15 2.88
N ILE A 143 4.97 6.92 3.85
CA ILE A 143 5.06 7.51 5.17
C ILE A 143 4.28 6.64 6.19
N PRO A 144 4.92 5.76 6.99
CA PRO A 144 4.41 5.45 8.33
C PRO A 144 4.47 6.72 9.18
N PHE A 145 3.43 7.55 9.10
CA PHE A 145 3.40 8.83 9.79
C PHE A 145 3.65 8.66 11.29
N ALA A 146 4.51 9.51 11.85
CA ALA A 146 4.65 9.61 13.30
C ALA A 146 3.30 10.07 13.88
N THR A 147 2.57 9.14 14.51
CA THR A 147 1.32 9.45 15.22
C THR A 147 1.58 10.02 16.61
N GLU A 148 2.84 9.92 17.06
CA GLU A 148 3.35 10.51 18.29
C GLU A 148 4.39 11.58 17.95
N PRO A 149 4.04 12.87 18.03
CA PRO A 149 4.98 13.96 17.84
C PRO A 149 6.07 13.96 18.91
N ASP A 150 7.23 14.55 18.60
CA ASP A 150 8.34 14.67 19.54
C ASP A 150 7.91 15.47 20.80
N ALA A 151 8.12 14.88 21.97
CA ALA A 151 7.67 15.46 23.24
C ALA A 151 8.42 16.76 23.61
N GLU A 152 9.68 16.91 23.19
CA GLU A 152 10.46 18.14 23.39
C GLU A 152 9.94 19.26 22.51
N VAL A 153 9.60 18.96 21.25
CA VAL A 153 8.96 19.92 20.33
C VAL A 153 7.60 20.37 20.87
N LEU A 154 6.76 19.44 21.33
CA LEU A 154 5.47 19.77 21.93
C LEU A 154 5.62 20.65 23.18
N ALA A 155 6.60 20.36 24.04
CA ALA A 155 6.86 21.16 25.23
C ALA A 155 7.34 22.58 24.88
N ALA A 156 8.25 22.71 23.91
CA ALA A 156 8.75 24.00 23.46
C ALA A 156 7.64 24.88 22.84
N LEU A 157 6.72 24.26 22.10
CA LEU A 157 5.56 24.96 21.55
C LEU A 157 4.58 25.37 22.65
N ALA A 158 4.28 24.48 23.61
CA ALA A 158 3.37 24.77 24.71
C ALA A 158 3.81 25.97 25.57
N ASP A 159 5.12 26.23 25.66
CA ASP A 159 5.69 27.37 26.38
C ASP A 159 5.47 28.73 25.66
N MET A 160 5.05 28.73 24.40
CA MET A 160 4.73 29.95 23.65
C MET A 160 3.35 30.52 24.05
N PRO A 161 3.13 31.85 23.93
CA PRO A 161 1.82 32.43 24.19
C PRO A 161 0.74 31.84 23.25
N GLY A 162 -0.23 31.11 23.81
CA GLY A 162 -1.25 30.39 23.02
C GLY A 162 -0.78 29.05 22.45
N GLY A 163 0.42 28.61 22.81
CA GLY A 163 1.09 27.43 22.29
C GLY A 163 0.50 26.09 22.74
N GLU A 164 -0.27 26.06 23.83
CA GLU A 164 -0.95 24.84 24.29
C GLU A 164 -1.95 24.31 23.25
N LEU A 165 -2.69 25.19 22.57
CA LEU A 165 -3.58 24.82 21.46
C LEU A 165 -2.81 24.38 20.22
N LEU A 166 -1.62 24.94 19.96
CA LEU A 166 -0.76 24.52 18.87
C LEU A 166 -0.20 23.11 19.11
N ALA A 167 0.30 22.83 20.31
CA ALA A 167 0.80 21.51 20.70
C ALA A 167 -0.33 20.45 20.65
N GLN A 168 -1.52 20.80 21.13
CA GLN A 168 -2.69 19.94 21.00
C GLN A 168 -3.07 19.73 19.52
N GLY A 169 -3.06 20.78 18.71
CA GLY A 169 -3.35 20.71 17.28
C GLY A 169 -2.38 19.80 16.53
N ILE A 170 -1.09 19.84 16.87
CA ILE A 170 -0.06 18.94 16.32
C ILE A 170 -0.36 17.49 16.67
N THR A 171 -0.73 17.23 17.92
CA THR A 171 -1.10 15.88 18.37
C THR A 171 -2.31 15.36 17.59
N ILE A 172 -3.36 16.17 17.45
CA ILE A 172 -4.56 15.80 16.68
C ILE A 172 -4.22 15.59 15.21
N TYR A 173 -3.41 16.46 14.63
CA TYR A 173 -3.00 16.31 13.25
C TYR A 173 -2.20 15.02 13.02
N ALA A 174 -1.20 14.74 13.86
CA ALA A 174 -0.40 13.52 13.81
C ALA A 174 -1.25 12.24 13.97
N GLN A 175 -2.32 12.29 14.76
CA GLN A 175 -3.16 11.12 14.97
C GLN A 175 -4.24 10.95 13.90
N GLN A 176 -4.80 12.04 13.38
CA GLN A 176 -6.06 12.01 12.64
C GLN A 176 -5.92 12.46 11.19
N CYS A 177 -5.01 13.38 10.90
CA CYS A 177 -4.97 14.06 9.60
C CYS A 177 -3.74 13.69 8.77
N VAL A 178 -2.63 13.35 9.43
CA VAL A 178 -1.33 13.13 8.79
C VAL A 178 -1.38 12.03 7.73
N ALA A 179 -2.20 10.99 7.95
CA ALA A 179 -2.40 9.85 7.05
C ALA A 179 -2.72 10.27 5.61
N CYS A 180 -3.52 11.32 5.47
CA CYS A 180 -3.90 11.87 4.16
C CYS A 180 -3.10 13.14 3.83
N HIS A 181 -2.81 13.98 4.82
CA HIS A 181 -2.27 15.32 4.61
C HIS A 181 -0.74 15.44 4.72
N GLY A 182 -0.01 14.33 4.90
CA GLY A 182 1.45 14.31 4.79
C GLY A 182 2.19 14.63 6.08
N ALA A 183 3.50 14.35 6.13
CA ALA A 183 4.36 14.90 7.17
C ALA A 183 4.32 16.44 7.16
N ASP A 184 4.32 17.07 8.34
CA ASP A 184 4.24 18.54 8.52
C ASP A 184 3.17 19.28 7.69
N GLY A 185 2.08 18.63 7.25
CA GLY A 185 1.08 19.29 6.43
C GLY A 185 1.47 19.47 4.96
N LEU A 186 2.48 18.75 4.46
CA LEU A 186 3.00 18.89 3.09
C LEU A 186 2.10 18.29 1.99
N GLY A 187 1.01 17.63 2.36
CA GLY A 187 0.07 17.00 1.44
C GLY A 187 0.53 15.63 0.97
N THR A 188 -0.32 14.90 0.28
CA THR A 188 0.02 13.65 -0.42
C THR A 188 -0.69 13.65 -1.77
N SER A 189 -0.61 12.53 -2.51
CA SER A 189 -1.49 12.31 -3.66
C SER A 189 -2.97 12.21 -3.27
N LEU A 190 -3.28 11.93 -2.00
CA LEU A 190 -4.66 11.77 -1.50
C LEU A 190 -5.29 13.09 -1.03
N ALA A 191 -4.50 13.99 -0.44
CA ALA A 191 -5.01 15.24 0.13
C ALA A 191 -4.03 16.40 -0.01
N PRO A 192 -4.53 17.65 -0.14
CA PRO A 192 -3.67 18.81 -0.36
C PRO A 192 -2.81 19.17 0.87
N PRO A 193 -1.73 19.95 0.67
CA PRO A 193 -0.94 20.49 1.78
C PRO A 193 -1.78 21.42 2.66
N LEU A 194 -1.81 21.15 3.97
CA LEU A 194 -2.46 22.03 4.96
C LEU A 194 -1.55 23.17 5.44
N ASN A 195 -0.23 23.01 5.31
CA ASN A 195 0.73 24.05 5.70
C ASN A 195 0.90 25.15 4.62
N ASP A 196 0.18 25.03 3.50
CA ASP A 196 0.23 25.98 2.38
C ASP A 196 -0.27 27.37 2.83
N PRO A 197 0.47 28.46 2.50
CA PRO A 197 0.03 29.82 2.77
C PRO A 197 -1.38 30.14 2.28
N ALA A 198 -1.83 29.56 1.17
CA ALA A 198 -3.17 29.75 0.64
C ALA A 198 -4.25 29.21 1.58
N VAL A 199 -4.02 28.05 2.21
CA VAL A 199 -4.95 27.45 3.19
C VAL A 199 -5.05 28.35 4.43
N ARG A 200 -3.94 28.94 4.88
CA ARG A 200 -3.93 29.89 6.01
C ARG A 200 -4.75 31.16 5.78
N THR A 201 -4.98 31.54 4.53
CA THR A 201 -5.79 32.72 4.19
C THR A 201 -7.30 32.44 4.15
N MET A 202 -7.71 31.18 4.25
CA MET A 202 -9.12 30.81 4.35
C MET A 202 -9.71 31.33 5.66
N THR A 203 -11.02 31.55 5.69
CA THR A 203 -11.67 32.03 6.91
C THR A 203 -11.82 30.88 7.92
N MET A 204 -11.78 31.18 9.21
CA MET A 204 -11.98 30.18 10.27
C MET A 204 -13.30 29.42 10.09
N ASP A 205 -14.39 30.11 9.73
CA ASP A 205 -15.69 29.49 9.47
C ASP A 205 -15.66 28.51 8.27
N GLU A 206 -14.84 28.82 7.27
CA GLU A 206 -14.70 27.95 6.10
C GLU A 206 -13.92 26.67 6.43
N LEU A 207 -12.80 26.81 7.15
CA LEU A 207 -11.99 25.68 7.61
C LEU A 207 -12.78 24.82 8.61
N ASP A 208 -13.50 25.43 9.56
CA ASP A 208 -14.36 24.73 10.52
C ASP A 208 -15.43 23.89 9.81
N ARG A 209 -16.11 24.49 8.81
CA ARG A 209 -17.10 23.77 8.00
C ARG A 209 -16.47 22.59 7.25
N ILE A 210 -15.27 22.76 6.69
CA ILE A 210 -14.55 21.69 5.97
C ILE A 210 -14.17 20.55 6.91
N ILE A 211 -13.66 20.85 8.11
CA ILE A 211 -13.29 19.81 9.08
C ILE A 211 -14.54 19.09 9.59
N ARG A 212 -15.58 19.82 9.98
CA ARG A 212 -16.81 19.23 10.54
C ARG A 212 -17.55 18.36 9.54
N ASN A 213 -17.75 18.87 8.33
CA ASN A 213 -18.66 18.27 7.34
C ASN A 213 -17.93 17.53 6.22
N GLY A 214 -16.61 17.69 6.12
CA GLY A 214 -15.84 17.17 5.01
C GLY A 214 -16.03 17.96 3.70
N VAL A 215 -15.52 17.38 2.62
CA VAL A 215 -15.67 17.91 1.25
C VAL A 215 -16.29 16.84 0.36
N ALA A 216 -17.53 17.09 -0.07
CA ALA A 216 -18.27 16.18 -0.93
C ALA A 216 -17.51 15.86 -2.24
N GLY A 217 -17.43 14.58 -2.58
CA GLY A 217 -16.71 14.10 -3.76
C GLY A 217 -15.19 13.93 -3.55
N THR A 218 -14.71 14.00 -2.31
CA THR A 218 -13.31 13.72 -1.94
C THR A 218 -13.24 12.72 -0.78
N LEU A 219 -12.03 12.30 -0.39
CA LEU A 219 -11.78 11.43 0.77
C LEU A 219 -11.92 12.18 2.11
N MET A 220 -12.02 13.51 2.12
CA MET A 220 -12.15 14.29 3.34
C MET A 220 -13.57 14.15 3.91
N ALA A 221 -13.77 13.14 4.77
CA ALA A 221 -15.00 12.93 5.52
C ALA A 221 -15.21 14.03 6.59
N GLY A 222 -16.41 14.07 7.17
CA GLY A 222 -16.72 14.97 8.28
C GLY A 222 -16.24 14.43 9.62
N TRP A 223 -15.49 15.26 10.37
CA TRP A 223 -14.85 14.88 11.63
C TRP A 223 -15.63 15.30 12.87
N GLU A 224 -16.79 15.92 12.73
CA GLU A 224 -17.61 16.40 13.87
C GLU A 224 -18.07 15.28 14.82
N SER A 225 -18.15 14.05 14.31
CA SER A 225 -18.50 12.88 15.14
C SER A 225 -17.31 12.21 15.82
N ALA A 226 -16.08 12.49 15.33
CA ALA A 226 -14.84 11.86 15.78
C ALA A 226 -14.01 12.76 16.70
N LEU A 227 -14.11 14.08 16.53
CA LEU A 227 -13.37 15.08 17.29
C LEU A 227 -14.31 15.92 18.16
N SER A 228 -13.88 16.21 19.38
CA SER A 228 -14.52 17.18 20.25
C SER A 228 -14.33 18.63 19.76
N GLU A 229 -15.15 19.54 20.27
CA GLU A 229 -15.07 20.98 19.97
C GLU A 229 -13.67 21.58 20.22
N ASP A 230 -13.02 21.15 21.31
CA ASP A 230 -11.68 21.61 21.68
C ASP A 230 -10.63 21.06 20.71
N GLU A 231 -10.78 19.81 20.26
CA GLU A 231 -9.87 19.18 19.29
C GLU A 231 -10.01 19.81 17.88
N ILE A 232 -11.24 20.10 17.45
CA ILE A 232 -11.48 20.84 16.20
C ILE A 232 -10.86 22.25 16.30
N THR A 233 -11.02 22.93 17.44
CA THR A 233 -10.41 24.24 17.68
C THR A 233 -8.89 24.18 17.64
N ALA A 234 -8.28 23.15 18.23
CA ALA A 234 -6.84 22.93 18.21
C ALA A 234 -6.33 22.66 16.77
N ALA A 235 -7.02 21.82 16.00
CA ALA A 235 -6.69 21.56 14.60
C ALA A 235 -6.80 22.82 13.73
N LEU A 236 -7.85 23.62 13.90
CA LEU A 236 -8.01 24.92 13.21
C LEU A 236 -6.90 25.92 13.58
N THR A 237 -6.53 25.95 14.85
CA THR A 237 -5.44 26.80 15.36
C THR A 237 -4.12 26.42 14.71
N LEU A 238 -3.80 25.12 14.66
CA LEU A 238 -2.64 24.62 13.92
C LEU A 238 -2.69 25.01 12.44
N ILE A 239 -3.80 24.75 11.76
CA ILE A 239 -3.93 25.02 10.32
C ILE A 239 -3.67 26.50 10.00
N THR A 240 -4.23 27.40 10.79
CA THR A 240 -4.10 28.85 10.55
C THR A 240 -2.78 29.45 11.02
N GLN A 241 -2.06 28.78 11.93
CA GLN A 241 -0.81 29.27 12.53
C GLN A 241 0.37 28.32 12.26
N TRP A 242 0.29 27.51 11.20
CA TRP A 242 1.32 26.52 10.88
C TRP A 242 2.70 27.12 10.68
N ASP A 243 2.79 28.40 10.30
CA ASP A 243 4.05 29.14 10.15
C ASP A 243 4.81 29.36 11.47
N GLN A 244 4.16 29.15 12.61
CA GLN A 244 4.77 29.21 13.94
C GLN A 244 5.34 27.86 14.39
N VAL A 245 4.99 26.77 13.70
CA VAL A 245 5.45 25.42 14.01
C VAL A 245 6.79 25.18 13.30
N PRO A 246 7.86 24.76 14.02
CA PRO A 246 9.11 24.36 13.39
C PRO A 246 8.89 23.24 12.37
N ALA A 247 9.62 23.29 11.25
CA ALA A 247 9.68 22.14 10.35
C ALA A 247 10.28 20.93 11.10
N GLY A 248 9.80 19.74 10.77
CA GLY A 248 10.15 18.49 11.44
C GLY A 248 9.36 18.21 12.73
N ALA A 249 8.35 19.02 13.07
CA ALA A 249 7.53 18.78 14.25
C ALA A 249 6.68 17.50 14.15
N ILE A 250 6.26 17.15 12.93
CA ILE A 250 5.62 15.88 12.57
C ILE A 250 6.48 15.29 11.44
N PRO A 251 7.60 14.64 11.77
CA PRO A 251 8.55 14.19 10.77
C PRO A 251 7.95 13.04 9.95
N ALA A 252 8.34 12.98 8.68
CA ALA A 252 8.25 11.72 7.94
C ALA A 252 9.16 10.70 8.65
N PRO A 253 8.71 9.44 8.81
CA PRO A 253 9.52 8.38 9.36
C PRO A 253 10.78 8.21 8.54
N ASP A 254 11.87 7.91 9.24
CA ASP A 254 13.18 7.70 8.64
C ASP A 254 13.28 6.23 8.23
N ILE A 255 12.78 5.89 7.04
CA ILE A 255 13.09 4.61 6.41
C ILE A 255 14.36 4.81 5.59
N ASP A 256 15.44 4.14 5.98
CA ASP A 256 16.71 4.18 5.25
C ASP A 256 16.47 3.82 3.78
N ILE A 257 16.66 4.77 2.87
CA ILE A 257 16.63 4.49 1.44
C ILE A 257 17.85 3.60 1.13
N PRO A 258 17.67 2.44 0.48
CA PRO A 258 18.80 1.59 0.11
C PRO A 258 19.71 2.28 -0.91
N VAL A 259 20.83 2.81 -0.42
CA VAL A 259 21.86 3.42 -1.26
C VAL A 259 22.83 2.35 -1.75
N THR A 260 22.72 2.00 -3.03
CA THR A 260 23.62 1.11 -3.75
C THR A 260 24.34 1.88 -4.85
N GLU A 261 25.45 1.36 -5.38
CA GLU A 261 26.12 1.97 -6.53
C GLU A 261 25.18 2.13 -7.73
N GLN A 262 24.26 1.18 -7.92
CA GLN A 262 23.26 1.22 -8.99
C GLN A 262 22.19 2.30 -8.75
N SER A 263 21.68 2.45 -7.52
CA SER A 263 20.69 3.49 -7.21
C SER A 263 21.31 4.90 -7.23
N LEU A 264 22.57 5.06 -6.83
CA LEU A 264 23.29 6.33 -6.99
C LEU A 264 23.50 6.71 -8.46
N ALA A 265 23.85 5.74 -9.32
CA ALA A 265 24.00 5.98 -10.75
C ALA A 265 22.67 6.38 -11.40
N LEU A 266 21.59 5.64 -11.11
CA LEU A 266 20.24 5.96 -11.57
C LEU A 266 19.80 7.35 -11.10
N GLY A 267 19.96 7.64 -9.81
CA GLY A 267 19.61 8.92 -9.21
C GLY A 267 20.38 10.09 -9.83
N GLY A 268 21.68 9.91 -10.07
CA GLY A 268 22.52 10.89 -10.75
C GLY A 268 22.08 11.19 -12.19
N ASP A 269 21.73 10.16 -12.95
CA ASP A 269 21.24 10.30 -14.34
C ASP A 269 19.88 11.02 -14.39
N LEU A 270 18.97 10.64 -13.49
CA LEU A 270 17.65 11.26 -13.36
C LEU A 270 17.77 12.71 -12.90
N PHE A 271 18.57 12.98 -11.87
CA PHE A 271 18.82 14.33 -11.36
C PHE A 271 19.46 15.22 -12.44
N THR A 272 20.44 14.68 -13.18
CA THR A 272 21.06 15.40 -14.30
C THR A 272 20.04 15.77 -15.36
N SER A 273 19.16 14.84 -15.72
CA SER A 273 18.18 15.03 -16.79
C SER A 273 17.03 15.97 -16.41
N ASN A 274 16.64 15.99 -15.13
CA ASN A 274 15.38 16.61 -14.70
C ASN A 274 15.56 17.78 -13.70
N CYS A 275 16.57 17.73 -12.83
CA CYS A 275 16.70 18.65 -11.69
C CYS A 275 17.83 19.66 -11.88
N SER A 276 18.94 19.24 -12.50
CA SER A 276 20.20 19.99 -12.57
C SER A 276 20.08 21.35 -13.27
N GLN A 277 19.13 21.52 -14.21
CA GLN A 277 18.94 22.78 -14.91
C GLN A 277 18.50 23.92 -13.95
N CYS A 278 17.82 23.57 -12.87
CA CYS A 278 17.34 24.52 -11.87
C CYS A 278 18.21 24.50 -10.61
N HIS A 279 18.58 23.32 -10.11
CA HIS A 279 19.32 23.15 -8.86
C HIS A 279 20.84 23.07 -9.03
N GLY A 280 21.35 23.12 -10.27
CA GLY A 280 22.75 22.93 -10.59
C GLY A 280 23.16 21.45 -10.58
N PRO A 281 24.24 21.06 -11.27
CA PRO A 281 24.66 19.65 -11.41
C PRO A 281 25.12 18.98 -10.11
N GLU A 282 25.49 19.76 -9.10
CA GLU A 282 25.96 19.29 -7.79
C GLU A 282 25.01 19.75 -6.67
N GLY A 283 23.78 20.16 -7.02
CA GLY A 283 22.82 20.70 -6.06
C GLY A 283 23.21 22.06 -5.48
N GLN A 284 24.17 22.76 -6.07
CA GLN A 284 24.69 24.06 -5.59
C GLN A 284 23.73 25.25 -5.79
N GLY A 285 22.53 24.99 -6.33
CA GLY A 285 21.53 25.99 -6.63
C GLY A 285 21.86 26.84 -7.86
N THR A 286 20.86 27.56 -8.34
CA THR A 286 21.03 28.60 -9.37
C THR A 286 20.19 29.83 -8.99
N GLN A 287 20.05 30.80 -9.90
CA GLN A 287 19.05 31.86 -9.73
C GLN A 287 17.60 31.35 -9.82
N ARG A 288 17.39 30.17 -10.40
CA ARG A 288 16.05 29.59 -10.64
C ARG A 288 15.55 28.76 -9.45
N ALA A 289 16.44 28.14 -8.69
CA ALA A 289 16.08 27.28 -7.57
C ALA A 289 17.19 27.27 -6.49
N PRO A 290 16.85 26.97 -5.23
CA PRO A 290 17.80 26.99 -4.12
C PRO A 290 18.83 25.87 -4.20
N SER A 291 19.88 26.01 -3.39
CA SER A 291 20.90 24.98 -3.17
C SER A 291 20.32 23.82 -2.36
N LEU A 292 20.49 22.59 -2.84
CA LEU A 292 20.09 21.35 -2.17
C LEU A 292 21.24 20.73 -1.37
N ASN A 293 22.50 21.02 -1.71
CA ASN A 293 23.67 20.45 -1.08
C ASN A 293 24.14 21.24 0.17
N VAL A 294 23.21 21.75 0.99
CA VAL A 294 23.56 22.52 2.20
C VAL A 294 23.52 21.60 3.41
N LYS A 295 24.58 21.60 4.23
CA LYS A 295 24.72 20.64 5.34
C LYS A 295 23.58 20.74 6.37
N GLY A 296 23.17 21.95 6.75
CA GLY A 296 22.03 22.14 7.66
C GLY A 296 20.74 21.59 7.05
N TYR A 297 20.45 21.92 5.79
CA TYR A 297 19.27 21.41 5.09
C TYR A 297 19.24 19.88 4.99
N LEU A 298 20.37 19.27 4.63
CA LEU A 298 20.49 17.81 4.55
C LEU A 298 20.43 17.16 5.95
N ALA A 299 20.93 17.80 7.01
CA ALA A 299 20.80 17.26 8.36
C ALA A 299 19.37 17.38 8.91
N ASP A 300 18.66 18.46 8.56
CA ASP A 300 17.36 18.82 9.16
C ASP A 300 16.16 18.29 8.34
N THR A 301 16.38 17.85 7.09
CA THR A 301 15.32 17.31 6.22
C THR A 301 15.49 15.80 6.15
N SER A 302 14.47 15.01 6.49
CA SER A 302 14.51 13.54 6.39
C SER A 302 14.33 13.02 4.96
N ASP A 303 14.64 11.74 4.73
CA ASP A 303 14.55 11.11 3.40
C ASP A 303 13.13 11.17 2.85
N GLY A 304 12.14 10.78 3.67
CA GLY A 304 10.74 10.88 3.29
C GLY A 304 10.28 12.32 3.00
N ALA A 305 10.84 13.32 3.69
CA ALA A 305 10.54 14.72 3.37
C ALA A 305 11.10 15.13 2.00
N LEU A 306 12.31 14.67 1.64
CA LEU A 306 12.87 14.89 0.29
C LEU A 306 12.06 14.18 -0.80
N GLU A 307 11.67 12.92 -0.57
CA GLU A 307 10.81 12.16 -1.48
C GLU A 307 9.50 12.91 -1.74
N GLN A 308 8.82 13.34 -0.67
CA GLN A 308 7.55 14.06 -0.76
C GLN A 308 7.67 15.38 -1.52
N ILE A 309 8.72 16.16 -1.26
CA ILE A 309 9.01 17.41 -1.98
C ILE A 309 9.20 17.14 -3.49
N ILE A 310 9.86 16.04 -3.86
CA ILE A 310 10.06 15.67 -5.27
C ILE A 310 8.74 15.18 -5.88
N THR A 311 8.04 14.28 -5.20
CA THR A 311 6.78 13.68 -5.63
C THR A 311 5.71 14.73 -5.90
N LEU A 312 5.49 15.64 -4.95
CA LEU A 312 4.43 16.66 -5.01
C LEU A 312 4.88 17.96 -5.65
N GLY A 313 6.20 18.17 -5.78
CA GLY A 313 6.75 19.48 -6.10
C GLY A 313 6.53 20.47 -4.97
N VAL A 314 6.74 21.76 -5.26
CA VAL A 314 6.53 22.82 -4.26
C VAL A 314 5.52 23.82 -4.80
N THR A 315 4.30 23.77 -4.24
CA THR A 315 3.18 24.65 -4.62
C THR A 315 3.59 26.12 -4.55
N GLY A 316 3.16 26.90 -5.55
CA GLY A 316 3.51 28.32 -5.66
C GLY A 316 4.94 28.59 -6.17
N THR A 317 5.72 27.56 -6.52
CA THR A 317 7.07 27.70 -7.09
C THR A 317 7.18 27.11 -8.50
N ALA A 318 8.37 27.22 -9.10
CA ALA A 318 8.68 26.61 -10.38
C ALA A 318 9.04 25.11 -10.28
N MET A 319 9.13 24.53 -9.08
CA MET A 319 9.42 23.10 -8.88
C MET A 319 8.15 22.27 -9.14
N PRO A 320 8.09 21.50 -10.24
CA PRO A 320 6.90 20.73 -10.58
C PRO A 320 6.79 19.46 -9.72
N ALA A 321 5.59 18.88 -9.66
CA ALA A 321 5.37 17.52 -9.18
C ALA A 321 5.98 16.49 -10.13
N TRP A 322 6.64 15.48 -9.59
CA TRP A 322 7.26 14.39 -10.35
C TRP A 322 6.59 13.03 -10.14
N GLY A 323 5.70 12.87 -9.16
CA GLY A 323 5.02 11.60 -8.86
C GLY A 323 4.26 10.99 -10.04
N ASP A 324 3.72 11.81 -10.94
CA ASP A 324 3.03 11.33 -12.15
C ASP A 324 3.98 10.96 -13.31
N ARG A 325 5.29 11.21 -13.15
CA ARG A 325 6.30 11.12 -14.22
C ARG A 325 7.44 10.17 -13.90
N MET A 326 7.60 9.82 -12.63
CA MET A 326 8.66 8.99 -12.11
C MET A 326 8.04 7.95 -11.18
N THR A 327 8.57 6.75 -11.23
CA THR A 327 8.26 5.69 -10.26
C THR A 327 8.88 6.02 -8.90
N GLU A 328 8.36 5.39 -7.86
CA GLU A 328 8.87 5.56 -6.50
C GLU A 328 10.38 5.28 -6.42
N VAL A 329 10.82 4.15 -6.99
CA VAL A 329 12.23 3.75 -7.04
C VAL A 329 13.12 4.81 -7.71
N GLU A 330 12.61 5.52 -8.72
CA GLU A 330 13.34 6.60 -9.39
C GLU A 330 13.46 7.84 -8.49
N ILE A 331 12.41 8.17 -7.73
CA ILE A 331 12.41 9.28 -6.77
C ILE A 331 13.36 8.97 -5.61
N GLN A 332 13.27 7.76 -5.04
CA GLN A 332 14.19 7.26 -4.01
C GLN A 332 15.65 7.29 -4.47
N ALA A 333 15.91 6.90 -5.72
CA ALA A 333 17.25 6.99 -6.30
C ALA A 333 17.76 8.44 -6.35
N ILE A 334 16.90 9.41 -6.72
CA ILE A 334 17.24 10.84 -6.70
C ILE A 334 17.54 11.29 -5.26
N VAL A 335 16.74 10.88 -4.27
CA VAL A 335 16.98 11.24 -2.86
C VAL A 335 18.29 10.66 -2.36
N GLY A 336 18.56 9.37 -2.60
CA GLY A 336 19.84 8.75 -2.26
C GLY A 336 21.03 9.45 -2.93
N PHE A 337 20.86 9.93 -4.15
CA PHE A 337 21.87 10.74 -4.84
C PHE A 337 22.08 12.12 -4.19
N ILE A 338 21.01 12.81 -3.77
CA ILE A 338 21.10 14.08 -3.03
C ILE A 338 21.82 13.87 -1.69
N ARG A 339 21.51 12.77 -0.98
CA ARG A 339 22.15 12.39 0.29
C ARG A 339 23.63 12.10 0.18
N ALA A 340 24.09 11.60 -0.96
CA ALA A 340 25.51 11.37 -1.18
C ALA A 340 26.36 12.66 -1.07
N TRP A 341 25.75 13.85 -1.13
CA TRP A 341 26.47 15.11 -0.91
C TRP A 341 26.71 15.45 0.55
N GLU A 342 25.90 14.93 1.49
CA GLU A 342 25.91 15.32 2.90
C GLU A 342 27.31 15.28 3.56
N PRO A 343 28.15 14.25 3.35
CA PRO A 343 29.50 14.21 3.93
C PRO A 343 30.41 15.36 3.45
N THR A 344 30.10 15.96 2.31
CA THR A 344 30.90 17.01 1.65
C THR A 344 30.16 18.35 1.54
N ALA A 345 28.94 18.43 2.06
CA ALA A 345 28.07 19.59 1.92
C ALA A 345 28.62 20.81 2.70
N PRO A 346 28.63 22.03 2.11
CA PRO A 346 29.04 23.24 2.81
C PRO A 346 28.11 23.61 3.97
N GLU A 347 28.70 24.13 5.05
CA GLU A 347 27.97 24.80 6.15
C GLU A 347 27.58 26.20 5.71
N VAL A 348 26.35 26.34 5.20
CA VAL A 348 25.74 27.62 4.83
C VAL A 348 24.47 27.79 5.64
N ALA A 349 24.22 28.99 6.17
CA ALA A 349 23.15 29.23 7.14
C ALA A 349 21.74 28.98 6.59
N GLU A 350 21.51 29.16 5.28
CA GLU A 350 20.23 28.86 4.61
C GLU A 350 20.44 28.48 3.13
N PRO A 351 19.61 27.58 2.56
CA PRO A 351 19.53 27.30 1.12
C PRO A 351 19.24 28.55 0.27
N ALA A 352 20.30 29.21 -0.21
CA ALA A 352 20.17 30.43 -1.00
C ALA A 352 20.15 30.14 -2.51
N ARG A 353 19.49 31.02 -3.27
CA ARG A 353 19.69 31.13 -4.72
C ARG A 353 21.04 31.81 -4.97
N THR A 354 21.79 31.37 -5.98
CA THR A 354 23.08 31.99 -6.34
C THR A 354 22.83 33.43 -6.82
N GLY A 355 23.04 34.42 -5.94
CA GLY A 355 22.76 35.83 -6.27
C GLY A 355 22.33 36.74 -5.11
N GLY A 356 22.33 36.30 -3.86
CA GLY A 356 22.06 37.17 -2.72
C GLY A 356 20.62 37.71 -2.69
N GLY A 357 19.64 36.80 -2.76
CA GLY A 357 18.27 37.07 -2.33
C GLY A 357 18.08 36.46 -0.95
N GLY A 358 17.40 37.17 -0.05
CA GLY A 358 17.08 36.69 1.29
C GLY A 358 16.16 35.46 1.30
N PRO A 359 15.62 35.10 2.48
CA PRO A 359 14.85 33.88 2.65
C PRO A 359 13.67 33.75 1.68
N TRP A 360 13.32 32.53 1.29
CA TRP A 360 12.39 32.24 0.19
C TRP A 360 10.94 32.73 0.41
N TRP A 361 10.58 33.11 1.64
CA TRP A 361 9.30 33.74 2.00
C TRP A 361 9.28 35.27 1.85
N ARG A 362 10.40 35.91 1.46
CA ARG A 362 10.43 37.34 1.10
C ARG A 362 10.37 37.50 -0.42
N THR A 363 9.20 37.88 -0.92
CA THR A 363 9.07 38.50 -2.24
C THR A 363 9.36 39.99 -2.09
N ASP A 364 10.49 40.44 -2.61
CA ASP A 364 10.94 41.83 -2.54
C ASP A 364 10.11 42.73 -3.47
N ASP A 365 8.88 43.03 -3.06
CA ASP A 365 8.01 44.03 -3.69
C ASP A 365 7.90 45.26 -2.78
N SER A 366 9.01 45.95 -2.48
CA SER A 366 8.97 47.38 -2.12
C SER A 366 10.34 48.06 -2.15
N THR A 367 10.37 49.20 -2.82
CA THR A 367 11.50 50.12 -3.00
C THR A 367 11.86 50.91 -1.73
N GLY A 368 13.17 51.10 -1.48
CA GLY A 368 13.75 52.37 -1.03
C GLY A 368 14.46 52.40 0.34
N GLY A 369 15.78 52.67 0.36
CA GLY A 369 16.50 52.99 1.61
C GLY A 369 18.04 53.02 1.57
N SER A 370 18.60 54.04 0.90
CA SER A 370 20.02 54.49 0.85
C SER A 370 20.94 54.27 2.08
N SER A 371 22.19 53.85 1.84
CA SER A 371 23.45 54.63 2.03
C SER A 371 24.66 53.75 1.63
N GLY A 372 25.56 54.06 0.68
CA GLY A 372 26.46 55.21 0.48
C GLY A 372 27.86 54.60 0.24
N GLY A 373 28.76 55.02 -0.65
CA GLY A 373 28.84 56.03 -1.69
C GLY A 373 30.17 55.82 -2.45
N GLY A 374 30.23 56.16 -3.73
CA GLY A 374 31.46 56.05 -4.54
C GLY A 374 31.25 56.62 -5.93
N LYS A 375 31.65 57.89 -6.12
CA LYS A 375 31.51 58.65 -7.37
C LYS A 375 32.40 58.09 -8.48
N GLY A 376 31.88 58.00 -9.71
CA GLY A 376 32.65 57.85 -10.95
C GLY A 376 31.78 58.21 -12.15
N GLN A 377 32.12 59.32 -12.80
CA GLN A 377 31.35 59.98 -13.86
C GLN A 377 31.57 59.33 -15.23
N GLY A 378 30.57 59.37 -16.13
CA GLY A 378 30.73 59.10 -17.56
C GLY A 378 29.39 58.93 -18.27
N GLY A 379 28.99 59.92 -19.08
CA GLY A 379 27.68 60.02 -19.74
C GLY A 379 27.47 59.09 -20.96
N PRO A 380 26.26 59.15 -21.58
CA PRO A 380 25.80 58.29 -22.70
C PRO A 380 26.07 58.98 -24.07
N PRO A 381 25.52 58.57 -25.24
CA PRO A 381 24.66 57.44 -25.62
C PRO A 381 25.14 56.69 -26.91
N GLU A 382 24.37 55.73 -27.44
CA GLU A 382 23.84 55.69 -28.82
C GLU A 382 23.43 54.28 -29.29
N TRP A 383 22.71 54.24 -30.41
CA TRP A 383 21.53 53.47 -30.76
C TRP A 383 21.77 52.57 -31.99
N ALA A 384 20.83 51.63 -32.17
CA ALA A 384 20.42 50.97 -33.41
C ALA A 384 21.25 49.82 -34.01
N GLY A 385 20.61 48.64 -34.04
CA GLY A 385 19.95 48.15 -35.26
C GLY A 385 20.81 47.37 -36.25
N GLY A 386 20.43 46.12 -36.53
CA GLY A 386 20.96 45.39 -37.68
C GLY A 386 20.60 43.90 -37.68
N SER A 387 19.83 43.52 -38.69
CA SER A 387 19.21 42.22 -38.94
C SER A 387 20.08 41.21 -39.71
N GLN A 388 19.60 39.96 -39.75
CA GLN A 388 19.80 38.90 -40.77
C GLN A 388 21.07 38.04 -40.74
N GLY A 389 20.87 36.75 -40.41
CA GLY A 389 20.93 35.63 -41.35
C GLY A 389 22.27 35.28 -42.02
N GLY A 390 22.74 34.05 -41.81
CA GLY A 390 23.75 33.41 -42.65
C GLY A 390 24.43 32.24 -41.96
N GLN A 391 24.20 31.03 -42.49
CA GLN A 391 24.94 29.81 -42.20
C GLN A 391 26.43 30.01 -42.55
N ASP A 392 27.33 29.37 -41.81
CA ASP A 392 28.38 28.53 -42.40
C ASP A 392 29.11 27.72 -41.32
N SER A 393 29.24 26.44 -41.63
CA SER A 393 30.06 25.43 -40.98
C SER A 393 31.55 25.75 -41.11
N GLN A 394 32.32 25.63 -40.02
CA GLN A 394 33.67 25.08 -40.06
C GLN A 394 34.17 24.67 -38.66
N THR A 395 34.72 23.47 -38.66
CA THR A 395 35.43 22.70 -37.65
C THR A 395 36.56 23.45 -36.94
N HIS A 396 36.79 23.17 -35.65
CA HIS A 396 38.14 22.86 -35.12
C HIS A 396 38.12 22.33 -33.67
N ASP A 397 38.71 21.14 -33.54
CA ASP A 397 39.59 20.61 -32.49
C ASP A 397 39.20 20.65 -30.99
N GLN A 398 38.97 19.44 -30.49
CA GLN A 398 39.14 18.98 -29.12
C GLN A 398 40.63 18.93 -28.72
N PRO A 399 40.94 19.03 -27.42
CA PRO A 399 42.02 18.24 -26.85
C PRO A 399 41.48 17.25 -25.81
N VAL A 400 41.73 15.98 -26.11
CA VAL A 400 41.72 14.86 -25.17
C VAL A 400 42.82 15.06 -24.13
N VAL A 401 42.50 14.90 -22.85
CA VAL A 401 43.49 14.74 -21.78
C VAL A 401 43.25 13.42 -21.07
N THR A 402 44.16 12.49 -21.30
CA THR A 402 44.36 11.27 -20.51
C THR A 402 45.16 11.59 -19.25
N ALA A 403 44.82 11.02 -18.11
CA ALA A 403 45.71 10.92 -16.96
C ALA A 403 45.60 9.53 -16.32
N GLU A 404 46.77 8.93 -16.12
CA GLU A 404 47.02 7.56 -15.69
C GLU A 404 47.04 7.43 -14.16
N GLY A 405 46.61 6.24 -13.68
CA GLY A 405 47.16 5.44 -12.57
C GLY A 405 47.70 6.11 -11.30
N GLY A 406 46.96 5.97 -10.20
CA GLY A 406 47.44 6.11 -8.83
C GLY A 406 46.91 4.99 -7.94
N THR A 407 47.80 4.12 -7.47
CA THR A 407 47.54 2.95 -6.64
C THR A 407 47.04 3.32 -5.24
N VAL A 408 45.94 2.69 -4.80
CA VAL A 408 45.39 2.80 -3.45
C VAL A 408 46.21 1.95 -2.48
N GLY A 409 46.79 2.57 -1.45
CA GLY A 409 47.45 1.90 -0.35
C GLY A 409 46.45 1.46 0.72
N SER A 410 46.52 0.19 1.12
CA SER A 410 45.78 -0.37 2.26
C SER A 410 46.27 0.18 3.60
N PRO A 411 45.38 0.42 4.59
CA PRO A 411 45.75 0.48 5.99
C PRO A 411 45.54 -0.88 6.71
N PRO A 412 46.15 -1.06 7.90
CA PRO A 412 46.52 -2.37 8.42
C PRO A 412 45.46 -3.04 9.31
N ALA A 413 45.61 -4.36 9.43
CA ALA A 413 44.95 -5.22 10.40
C ALA A 413 45.54 -5.07 11.82
N ASP A 414 44.75 -5.52 12.80
CA ASP A 414 45.07 -5.86 14.20
C ASP A 414 44.61 -4.89 15.29
N ALA A 415 43.42 -5.16 15.84
CA ALA A 415 43.15 -5.16 17.28
C ALA A 415 41.98 -6.10 17.59
N GLY A 416 42.23 -7.14 18.39
CA GLY A 416 41.25 -8.14 18.81
C GLY A 416 40.20 -7.62 19.80
N PRO A 417 39.18 -8.43 20.12
CA PRO A 417 38.01 -8.00 20.88
C PRO A 417 38.25 -8.07 22.40
N PRO A 418 37.54 -7.27 23.21
CA PRO A 418 37.35 -7.59 24.62
C PRO A 418 36.07 -8.40 24.84
N ASP A 419 36.22 -9.39 25.70
CA ASP A 419 35.21 -10.32 26.20
C ASP A 419 34.21 -9.69 27.20
N THR A 420 32.97 -10.23 27.15
CA THR A 420 32.02 -10.51 28.24
C THR A 420 31.27 -9.38 28.98
N ALA A 421 29.94 -9.39 28.84
CA ALA A 421 28.92 -9.63 29.89
C ALA A 421 27.53 -9.45 29.22
N GLY A 422 26.56 -10.37 29.25
CA GLY A 422 26.14 -11.18 30.38
C GLY A 422 25.01 -10.47 31.13
N GLY A 423 23.82 -10.40 30.55
CA GLY A 423 22.64 -9.78 31.17
C GLY A 423 21.36 -10.13 30.42
N GLY A 424 20.81 -11.32 30.72
CA GLY A 424 19.42 -11.64 30.38
C GLY A 424 18.48 -10.87 31.31
N GLN A 425 17.40 -10.36 30.75
CA GLN A 425 16.23 -9.96 31.53
C GLN A 425 14.97 -10.49 30.85
N ASP A 426 14.20 -11.14 31.70
CA ASP A 426 13.02 -11.92 31.41
C ASP A 426 11.82 -10.98 31.16
N HIS A 427 11.15 -11.11 30.01
CA HIS A 427 9.81 -10.53 29.85
C HIS A 427 8.78 -11.52 30.40
N ALA A 428 8.38 -11.25 31.64
CA ALA A 428 7.27 -11.88 32.31
C ALA A 428 5.94 -11.43 31.68
N SER A 429 5.12 -12.43 31.35
CA SER A 429 3.73 -12.33 30.96
C SER A 429 2.85 -11.81 32.10
N GLY A 430 2.04 -10.79 31.81
CA GLY A 430 0.98 -10.29 32.67
C GLY A 430 -0.35 -10.28 31.93
N GLN A 431 -1.21 -11.25 32.25
CA GLN A 431 -2.66 -11.23 32.04
C GLN A 431 -3.20 -9.97 32.74
N GLY A 432 -4.07 -9.13 32.18
CA GLY A 432 -5.36 -9.40 31.56
C GLY A 432 -6.41 -8.77 32.46
N GLU A 433 -7.14 -7.77 32.00
CA GLU A 433 -8.39 -7.34 32.64
C GLU A 433 -9.31 -6.64 31.63
N THR A 434 -10.56 -7.09 31.67
CA THR A 434 -11.67 -6.84 30.77
C THR A 434 -12.35 -5.50 31.03
N ALA A 435 -12.79 -4.80 29.97
CA ALA A 435 -13.87 -3.82 30.09
C ALA A 435 -14.74 -3.82 28.82
N ALA A 436 -15.82 -4.59 28.89
CA ALA A 436 -16.99 -4.42 28.04
C ALA A 436 -17.80 -3.21 28.54
N GLY A 437 -18.15 -2.29 27.64
CA GLY A 437 -19.08 -1.19 27.88
C GLY A 437 -19.86 -0.90 26.59
N GLN A 438 -20.98 -1.59 26.35
CA GLN A 438 -22.34 -1.10 26.63
C GLN A 438 -22.80 -0.02 25.64
N ALA A 439 -23.30 -0.47 24.48
CA ALA A 439 -23.98 0.36 23.49
C ALA A 439 -25.34 0.85 24.04
N GLY A 440 -25.49 2.17 24.15
CA GLY A 440 -26.73 2.87 24.46
C GLY A 440 -27.41 3.37 23.17
N GLY A 441 -28.72 3.15 23.07
CA GLY A 441 -29.52 3.52 21.91
C GLY A 441 -30.06 4.96 21.90
N GLY A 442 -30.47 5.40 20.71
CA GLY A 442 -31.23 6.62 20.40
C GLY A 442 -31.29 6.82 18.89
N GLN A 443 -32.33 6.34 18.20
CA GLN A 443 -33.53 7.07 17.71
C GLN A 443 -33.31 8.09 16.58
N GLY A 444 -33.83 7.75 15.38
CA GLY A 444 -34.66 8.65 14.57
C GLY A 444 -34.07 9.26 13.28
N GLY A 445 -33.98 8.48 12.19
CA GLY A 445 -33.81 8.96 10.82
C GLY A 445 -35.07 8.72 9.95
N PRO A 446 -35.27 9.47 8.84
CA PRO A 446 -36.51 9.48 8.05
C PRO A 446 -36.72 8.17 7.26
N PRO A 447 -37.95 7.87 6.79
CA PRO A 447 -38.24 6.60 6.13
C PRO A 447 -37.82 6.67 4.66
N ASP A 448 -36.69 6.07 4.33
CA ASP A 448 -36.31 5.85 2.94
C ASP A 448 -36.94 4.56 2.43
N ASP A 449 -37.85 4.75 1.48
CA ASP A 449 -38.48 3.72 0.63
C ASP A 449 -37.43 3.16 -0.33
N HIS A 450 -36.63 2.23 0.18
CA HIS A 450 -35.93 1.26 -0.65
C HIS A 450 -36.32 -0.14 -0.16
N SER A 451 -37.29 -0.72 -0.87
CA SER A 451 -37.52 -2.15 -0.87
C SER A 451 -36.29 -2.83 -1.48
N HIS A 452 -35.27 -3.02 -0.65
CA HIS A 452 -34.10 -3.82 -0.98
C HIS A 452 -34.31 -5.23 -0.47
N ASP A 453 -34.33 -6.10 -1.47
CA ASP A 453 -34.14 -7.55 -1.46
C ASP A 453 -33.48 -8.04 -0.17
N ASP A 454 -34.17 -8.95 0.51
CA ASP A 454 -33.78 -9.55 1.77
C ASP A 454 -32.53 -10.42 1.58
N GLY A 455 -31.36 -9.79 1.50
CA GLY A 455 -30.03 -10.35 1.75
C GLY A 455 -29.85 -11.84 1.47
N GLU A 456 -30.14 -12.30 0.25
CA GLU A 456 -29.73 -13.64 -0.14
C GLU A 456 -28.21 -13.62 -0.36
N VAL A 457 -27.50 -14.33 0.51
CA VAL A 457 -26.06 -14.55 0.44
C VAL A 457 -25.73 -15.10 -0.94
N PRO A 458 -24.80 -14.49 -1.70
CA PRO A 458 -24.38 -15.02 -2.98
C PRO A 458 -23.90 -16.47 -2.81
N PRO A 459 -24.27 -17.40 -3.71
CA PRO A 459 -24.02 -18.84 -3.52
C PRO A 459 -22.56 -19.22 -3.25
N TRP A 460 -21.61 -18.37 -3.61
CA TRP A 460 -20.16 -18.56 -3.42
C TRP A 460 -19.60 -18.03 -2.08
N LEU A 461 -20.42 -17.34 -1.29
CA LEU A 461 -20.08 -16.76 0.03
C LEU A 461 -20.67 -17.54 1.20
N GLN A 462 -21.53 -18.53 0.92
CA GLN A 462 -21.93 -19.47 1.96
C GLN A 462 -20.70 -20.29 2.37
N PRO A 463 -20.45 -20.52 3.67
CA PRO A 463 -19.52 -21.56 4.06
C PRO A 463 -20.00 -22.82 3.37
N GLU A 464 -19.25 -23.30 2.38
CA GLU A 464 -19.49 -24.61 1.79
C GLU A 464 -19.30 -25.59 2.94
N GLU A 465 -20.36 -25.91 3.69
CA GLU A 465 -20.37 -27.19 4.39
C GLU A 465 -20.22 -28.21 3.27
N PRO A 466 -19.11 -28.95 3.19
CA PRO A 466 -18.97 -29.93 2.14
C PRO A 466 -19.74 -31.18 2.58
N GLN A 467 -21.03 -31.05 2.91
CA GLN A 467 -21.96 -32.18 3.02
C GLN A 467 -22.27 -32.71 1.62
N SER A 468 -21.21 -33.07 0.90
CA SER A 468 -21.30 -34.01 -0.19
C SER A 468 -22.02 -35.26 0.33
N TRP A 469 -22.96 -35.78 -0.45
CA TRP A 469 -23.80 -36.91 -0.06
C TRP A 469 -23.01 -38.14 0.44
N TYR A 470 -21.72 -38.25 0.08
CA TYR A 470 -20.84 -39.33 0.51
C TYR A 470 -20.24 -39.12 1.92
N GLN A 471 -20.07 -37.87 2.38
CA GLN A 471 -19.69 -37.58 3.78
C GLN A 471 -20.86 -37.84 4.75
N ALA A 472 -22.11 -37.76 4.27
CA ALA A 472 -23.30 -38.14 5.04
C ALA A 472 -23.52 -39.67 5.15
N MET A 473 -22.77 -40.49 4.40
CA MET A 473 -22.91 -41.95 4.41
C MET A 473 -21.98 -42.60 5.46
N ASP A 474 -22.57 -43.05 6.56
CA ASP A 474 -21.97 -43.95 7.55
C ASP A 474 -21.35 -45.20 6.88
N LEU A 475 -20.26 -45.72 7.44
CA LEU A 475 -19.62 -47.00 7.09
C LEU A 475 -20.63 -48.15 6.85
N ARG A 476 -21.74 -48.18 7.59
CA ARG A 476 -22.87 -49.12 7.43
C ARG A 476 -23.59 -48.93 6.10
N ALA A 477 -23.84 -47.70 5.69
CA ALA A 477 -24.44 -47.40 4.40
C ALA A 477 -23.53 -47.86 3.25
N TRP A 478 -22.22 -47.64 3.38
CA TRP A 478 -21.22 -48.18 2.45
C TRP A 478 -21.24 -49.71 2.41
N THR A 479 -21.24 -50.38 3.58
CA THR A 479 -21.29 -51.85 3.62
C THR A 479 -22.55 -52.44 2.99
N MET A 480 -23.70 -51.76 3.07
CA MET A 480 -24.95 -52.21 2.44
C MET A 480 -24.90 -52.08 0.92
N VAL A 481 -24.34 -50.99 0.39
CA VAL A 481 -24.13 -50.82 -1.06
C VAL A 481 -23.18 -51.90 -1.59
N PHE A 482 -22.07 -52.16 -0.89
CA PHE A 482 -21.13 -53.22 -1.28
C PHE A 482 -21.72 -54.62 -1.21
N ALA A 483 -22.46 -54.93 -0.14
CA ALA A 483 -23.15 -56.20 -0.01
C ALA A 483 -24.18 -56.41 -1.13
N GLY A 484 -24.89 -55.36 -1.53
CA GLY A 484 -25.83 -55.38 -2.65
C GLY A 484 -25.15 -55.67 -3.99
N ILE A 485 -24.02 -55.01 -4.27
CA ILE A 485 -23.24 -55.22 -5.51
C ILE A 485 -22.66 -56.64 -5.56
N ILE A 486 -22.07 -57.12 -4.46
CA ILE A 486 -21.52 -58.48 -4.39
C ILE A 486 -22.63 -59.51 -4.58
N LEU A 487 -23.78 -59.33 -3.93
CA LEU A 487 -24.93 -60.24 -4.08
C LEU A 487 -25.43 -60.26 -5.54
N ALA A 488 -25.52 -59.09 -6.20
CA ALA A 488 -25.91 -59.01 -7.60
C ALA A 488 -24.92 -59.75 -8.52
N LEU A 489 -23.61 -59.57 -8.30
CA LEU A 489 -22.56 -60.26 -9.08
C LEU A 489 -22.58 -61.79 -8.87
N VAL A 490 -22.84 -62.24 -7.64
CA VAL A 490 -23.00 -63.66 -7.31
C VAL A 490 -24.24 -64.25 -7.98
N LEU A 491 -25.38 -63.54 -7.96
CA LEU A 491 -26.62 -63.99 -8.60
C LEU A 491 -26.50 -64.05 -10.12
N ILE A 492 -25.85 -63.05 -10.74
CA ILE A 492 -25.56 -63.06 -12.18
C ILE A 492 -24.66 -64.24 -12.53
N SER A 493 -23.60 -64.49 -11.75
CA SER A 493 -22.69 -65.62 -11.95
C SER A 493 -23.41 -66.98 -11.81
N ALA A 494 -24.30 -67.11 -10.81
CA ALA A 494 -25.09 -68.31 -10.57
C ALA A 494 -26.11 -68.58 -11.70
N ALA A 495 -26.79 -67.54 -12.19
CA ALA A 495 -27.70 -67.65 -13.32
C ALA A 495 -26.97 -68.12 -14.59
N PHE A 496 -25.76 -67.59 -14.85
CA PHE A 496 -24.91 -68.02 -15.97
C PHE A 496 -24.45 -69.47 -15.85
N PHE A 497 -24.08 -69.92 -14.64
CA PHE A 497 -23.68 -71.31 -14.42
C PHE A 497 -24.88 -72.28 -14.58
N GLY A 498 -26.08 -71.86 -14.16
CA GLY A 498 -27.32 -72.62 -14.37
C GLY A 498 -27.71 -72.77 -15.84
N LEU A 499 -27.60 -71.69 -16.63
CA LEU A 499 -27.84 -71.70 -18.08
C LEU A 499 -26.86 -72.62 -18.85
N SER A 500 -25.64 -72.79 -18.34
CA SER A 500 -24.62 -73.65 -18.96
C SER A 500 -24.82 -75.16 -18.74
N ARG A 501 -25.77 -75.56 -17.86
CA ARG A 501 -26.09 -76.97 -17.56
C ARG A 501 -27.37 -77.48 -18.22
N MET A 502 -28.05 -76.68 -19.03
CA MET A 502 -29.23 -77.17 -19.76
C MET A 502 -28.80 -78.11 -20.90
N PRO A 503 -29.32 -79.36 -20.95
CA PRO A 503 -29.04 -80.27 -22.06
C PRO A 503 -29.57 -79.67 -23.36
N SER A 504 -28.78 -79.77 -24.43
CA SER A 504 -29.16 -79.26 -25.75
C SER A 504 -30.42 -79.96 -26.25
N PRO A 505 -31.41 -79.22 -26.81
CA PRO A 505 -32.58 -79.86 -27.39
C PRO A 505 -32.14 -80.76 -28.55
N GLU A 506 -32.53 -82.03 -28.47
CA GLU A 506 -32.30 -83.04 -29.49
C GLU A 506 -33.09 -82.66 -30.74
N ILE A 507 -32.39 -82.21 -31.79
CA ILE A 507 -33.00 -81.89 -33.08
C ILE A 507 -33.17 -83.20 -33.84
N ASP A 508 -34.41 -83.68 -33.87
CA ASP A 508 -34.85 -84.80 -34.70
C ASP A 508 -34.70 -84.43 -36.19
N GLN A 509 -33.70 -85.00 -36.85
CA GLN A 509 -33.51 -84.89 -38.30
C GLN A 509 -34.39 -85.95 -38.97
N GLY A 510 -35.65 -85.59 -39.23
CA GLY A 510 -36.54 -86.40 -40.06
C GLY A 510 -35.96 -86.59 -41.47
N GLU A 511 -35.86 -87.86 -41.89
CA GLU A 511 -35.42 -88.26 -43.23
C GLU A 511 -36.36 -87.74 -44.33
N PRO A 512 -35.83 -87.39 -45.52
CA PRO A 512 -36.65 -86.99 -46.65
C PRO A 512 -37.23 -88.22 -47.37
N THR A 513 -38.55 -88.30 -47.48
CA THR A 513 -39.23 -89.24 -48.39
C THR A 513 -39.26 -88.65 -49.81
N GLU A 514 -38.73 -89.42 -50.78
CA GLU A 514 -38.87 -89.19 -52.23
C GLU A 514 -40.32 -89.24 -52.74
#